data_AF-A0A7Y5CNX2-F1
#
_entry.id   AF-A0A7Y5CNX2-F1
#
_cell.length_a   1.000
_cell.length_b   1.000
_cell.length_c   1.000
_cell.angle_alpha   90.00
_cell.angle_beta   90.00
_cell.angle_gamma   90.00
#
_symmetry.space_group_name_H-M   'P 1'
#
loop_
_entity.id
_entity.type
_entity.pdbx_description
1 polymer ?
#
loop_
_entity_poly.entity_id
_entity_poly.type
_entity_poly.pdbx_seq_one_letter_code
_entity_poly.pdbx_strand_id
1 'polypeptide(L)' 'MKTAELTLRLPEAEALFLQGFAEKHKVPVSELIVYFIEHLRKVERYNPHPDIQKFAGIIPAGLDVVTAYYDHVEDKHK' A
#
# COMPACT_ATOMS: atom_id res chain seq x y z
N MET A 1 16.04 6.45 -23.02
CA MET A 1 16.23 6.28 -21.56
C MET A 1 17.54 5.56 -21.32
N LYS A 2 18.28 5.92 -20.27
CA LYS A 2 19.43 5.13 -19.80
C LYS A 2 18.93 4.10 -18.80
N THR A 3 19.26 2.83 -19.00
CA THR A 3 18.94 1.73 -18.08
C THR A 3 20.21 1.29 -17.36
N ALA A 4 20.04 0.84 -16.12
CA ALA A 4 21.10 0.20 -15.34
C ALA A 4 20.70 -1.24 -15.03
N GLU A 5 21.67 -2.13 -14.97
CA GLU A 5 21.45 -3.52 -14.56
C GLU A 5 21.47 -3.61 -13.02
N LEU A 6 20.52 -4.36 -12.48
CA LEU A 6 20.37 -4.56 -11.04
C LEU A 6 20.12 -6.04 -10.76
N THR A 7 21.08 -6.67 -10.09
CA THR A 7 20.96 -8.07 -9.64
C THR A 7 20.52 -8.10 -8.20
N LEU A 8 19.37 -8.71 -7.93
CA LEU A 8 18.77 -8.81 -6.59
C LEU A 8 18.80 -10.26 -6.12
N ARG A 9 19.02 -10.47 -4.82
CA ARG A 9 18.83 -11.77 -4.18
C ARG A 9 17.53 -11.73 -3.40
N LEU A 10 16.61 -12.63 -3.73
CA LEU A 10 15.34 -12.81 -3.05
C LEU A 10 15.30 -14.25 -2.52
N PRO A 11 14.52 -14.52 -1.45
CA PRO A 11 14.23 -15.90 -1.13
C PRO A 11 13.42 -16.54 -2.28
N GLU A 12 13.60 -17.85 -2.44
CA GLU A 12 13.17 -18.56 -3.64
C GLU A 12 11.66 -18.50 -3.86
N ALA A 13 10.88 -18.60 -2.77
CA ALA A 13 9.43 -18.55 -2.81
C ALA A 13 8.91 -17.22 -3.38
N GLU A 14 9.53 -16.10 -3.01
CA GLU A 14 9.16 -14.76 -3.46
C GLU A 14 9.58 -14.52 -4.92
N ALA A 15 10.74 -15.06 -5.33
CA ALA A 15 11.17 -15.02 -6.73
C ALA A 15 10.20 -15.80 -7.64
N LEU A 16 9.82 -17.01 -7.23
CA LEU A 16 8.84 -17.83 -7.96
C LEU A 16 7.46 -17.16 -8.00
N PHE A 17 7.02 -16.56 -6.89
CA PHE A 17 5.78 -15.80 -6.84
C PHE A 17 5.79 -14.64 -7.85
N LEU A 18 6.86 -13.82 -7.84
CA LEU A 18 6.97 -12.68 -8.75
C LEU A 18 6.94 -13.11 -10.23
N GLN A 19 7.64 -14.20 -10.56
CA GLN A 19 7.63 -14.76 -11.91
C GLN A 19 6.23 -15.23 -12.31
N GLY A 20 5.57 -16.03 -11.46
CA GLY A 20 4.22 -16.52 -11.75
C GLY A 20 3.18 -15.40 -11.84
N PHE A 21 3.30 -14.35 -11.02
CA PHE A 21 2.44 -13.17 -11.10
C PHE A 21 2.67 -12.41 -12.41
N ALA A 22 3.91 -12.15 -12.78
CA ALA A 22 4.29 -11.51 -14.03
C ALA A 22 3.73 -12.27 -15.25
N GLU A 23 3.90 -13.59 -15.29
CA GLU A 23 3.36 -14.45 -16.35
C GLU A 23 1.84 -14.39 -16.44
N LYS A 24 1.14 -14.56 -15.32
CA LYS A 24 -0.32 -14.50 -15.24
C LYS A 24 -0.87 -13.17 -15.78
N HIS A 25 -0.19 -12.08 -15.47
CA HIS A 25 -0.60 -10.73 -15.85
C HIS A 25 0.02 -10.25 -17.17
N LYS A 26 0.82 -11.10 -17.84
CA LYS A 26 1.50 -10.80 -19.12
C LYS A 26 2.34 -9.52 -19.09
N VAL A 27 3.00 -9.27 -17.96
CA VAL A 27 3.90 -8.14 -17.76
C VAL A 27 5.28 -8.64 -17.35
N PRO A 28 6.37 -7.96 -17.70
CA PRO A 28 7.69 -8.35 -17.24
C PRO A 28 7.87 -8.03 -15.74
N VAL A 29 8.68 -8.83 -15.05
CA VAL A 29 9.02 -8.60 -13.62
C VAL A 29 9.62 -7.20 -13.40
N SER A 30 10.39 -6.70 -14.36
CA SER A 30 10.96 -5.34 -14.31
C SER A 30 9.89 -4.26 -14.23
N GLU A 31 8.73 -4.43 -14.86
CA GLU A 31 7.63 -3.46 -14.82
C GLU A 31 6.92 -3.46 -13.46
N LEU A 32 6.76 -4.63 -12.84
CA LEU A 32 6.28 -4.74 -11.46
C LEU A 32 7.21 -3.99 -10.48
N ILE A 33 8.52 -4.15 -10.66
CA ILE A 33 9.52 -3.46 -9.85
C ILE A 33 9.48 -1.95 -10.09
N VAL A 34 9.37 -1.50 -11.35
CA VAL A 34 9.24 -0.07 -11.67
C VAL A 34 8.00 0.54 -11.02
N TYR A 35 6.85 -0.13 -11.13
CA TYR A 35 5.61 0.30 -10.47
C TYR A 35 5.79 0.43 -8.95
N PHE A 36 6.43 -0.56 -8.32
CA PHE A 36 6.69 -0.52 -6.89
C PHE A 36 7.64 0.62 -6.49
N ILE A 37 8.69 0.87 -7.28
CA ILE A 37 9.61 2.00 -7.05
C ILE A 37 8.86 3.34 -7.18
N GLU A 38 7.96 3.48 -8.14
CA GLU A 38 7.12 4.68 -8.26
C GLU A 38 6.20 4.86 -7.06
N HIS A 39 5.62 3.77 -6.55
CA HIS A 39 4.83 3.79 -5.33
C HIS A 39 5.68 4.22 -4.13
N LEU A 40 6.86 3.63 -3.92
CA LEU A 40 7.77 4.02 -2.84
C LEU A 40 8.18 5.50 -2.94
N ARG A 41 8.49 6.00 -4.13
CA ARG A 41 8.80 7.42 -4.36
C ARG A 41 7.62 8.34 -4.03
N LYS A 42 6.39 7.91 -4.28
CA LYS A 42 5.19 8.66 -3.89
C LYS A 42 5.06 8.68 -2.38
N VAL A 43 5.23 7.54 -1.71
CA VAL A 43 5.19 7.45 -0.24
C VAL A 43 6.28 8.31 0.41
N GLU A 44 7.53 8.24 -0.08
CA GLU A 44 8.64 9.04 0.44
C GLU A 44 8.40 10.56 0.27
N ARG A 45 7.85 10.98 -0.88
CA ARG A 45 7.46 12.39 -1.11
C ARG A 45 6.25 12.80 -0.30
N TYR A 46 5.37 11.85 0.00
CA TYR A 46 4.20 12.08 0.84
C TYR A 46 4.63 12.03 2.30
N ASN A 47 5.29 13.10 2.75
CA ASN A 47 5.33 13.42 4.16
C ASN A 47 4.06 14.23 4.46
N PRO A 48 2.95 13.61 4.90
CA PRO A 48 1.72 14.33 5.15
C PRO A 48 2.00 15.47 6.11
N HIS A 49 1.50 16.67 5.76
CA HIS A 49 1.56 17.83 6.66
C HIS A 49 1.08 17.41 8.05
N PRO A 50 1.68 17.89 9.15
CA PRO A 50 1.30 17.48 10.51
C PRO A 50 -0.21 17.54 10.77
N ASP A 51 -0.90 18.48 10.12
CA ASP A 51 -2.36 18.60 10.21
C ASP A 51 -3.11 17.46 9.49
N ILE A 52 -2.58 16.91 8.40
CA ILE A 52 -3.14 15.71 7.74
C ILE A 52 -2.88 14.47 8.60
N GLN A 53 -1.77 14.39 9.33
CA GLN A 53 -1.54 13.26 10.26
C GLN A 53 -2.59 13.20 11.37
N LYS A 54 -3.10 14.35 11.85
CA LYS A 54 -4.24 14.42 12.79
C LYS A 54 -5.50 13.76 12.23
N PHE A 55 -5.67 13.80 10.90
CA PHE A 55 -6.77 13.17 10.19
C PHE A 55 -6.42 11.82 9.56
N ALA A 56 -5.16 11.36 9.58
CA ALA A 56 -4.78 10.09 8.97
C ALA A 56 -4.99 8.89 9.92
N GLY A 57 -5.17 9.16 11.22
CA GLY A 57 -5.60 8.20 12.24
C GLY A 57 -7.10 8.24 12.52
N ILE A 58 -7.95 8.23 11.48
CA ILE A 58 -9.42 8.42 11.60
C ILE A 58 -10.08 7.40 12.55
N ILE A 59 -9.40 6.30 12.87
CA ILE A 59 -9.89 5.32 13.84
C ILE A 59 -8.83 5.17 14.92
N PRO A 60 -9.11 5.62 16.17
CA PRO A 60 -8.26 5.36 17.32
C PRO A 60 -7.92 3.88 17.42
N ALA A 61 -6.65 3.55 17.69
CA ALA A 61 -6.27 2.18 17.97
C ALA A 61 -7.03 1.70 19.21
N GLY A 62 -7.91 0.70 19.05
CA GLY A 62 -8.78 0.18 20.10
C GLY A 62 -10.23 0.68 20.07
N LEU A 63 -10.61 1.54 19.11
CA LEU A 63 -12.02 1.83 18.88
C LEU A 63 -12.71 0.62 18.23
N ASP A 64 -13.73 0.09 18.90
CA ASP A 64 -14.65 -0.86 18.26
C ASP A 64 -15.55 -0.10 17.28
N VAL A 65 -15.12 -0.09 16.02
CA VAL A 65 -15.76 0.60 14.91
C VAL A 65 -17.21 0.16 14.71
N VAL A 66 -17.51 -1.10 15.01
CA VAL A 66 -18.84 -1.67 14.80
C VAL A 66 -19.82 -1.09 15.80
N THR A 67 -19.46 -1.10 17.08
CA THR A 67 -20.28 -0.52 18.14
C THR A 67 -20.48 0.98 17.95
N ALA A 68 -19.40 1.72 17.66
CA ALA A 68 -19.46 3.17 17.43
C ALA A 68 -20.35 3.55 16.23
N TYR A 69 -20.42 2.71 15.21
CA TYR A 69 -21.31 2.91 14.07
C TYR A 69 -22.79 2.74 14.45
N TYR A 70 -23.13 1.68 15.18
CA TYR A 70 -24.52 1.42 15.58
C TYR A 70 -25.05 2.48 16.56
N ASP A 71 -24.23 2.91 17.52
CA ASP A 71 -24.58 3.99 18.45
C ASP A 71 -24.91 5.29 17.70
N HIS A 72 -24.09 5.64 16.70
CA HIS A 72 -24.33 6.82 15.87
C HIS A 72 -25.62 6.71 15.05
N VAL A 73 -25.91 5.54 14.49
CA VAL A 73 -27.15 5.30 13.73
C VAL A 73 -28.37 5.45 14.64
N GLU A 74 -28.33 4.91 15.86
CA GLU A 74 -29.42 5.05 16.82
C GLU A 74 -29.65 6.51 17.23
N ASP A 75 -28.59 7.25 17.55
CA ASP A 75 -28.67 8.67 17.90
C ASP A 75 -29.20 9.54 16.75
N LYS A 76 -28.79 9.25 15.51
CA LYS A 76 -29.26 9.97 14.32
C LYS A 76 -30.74 9.75 13.99
N HIS A 77 -31.31 8.61 14.39
CA HIS A 77 -32.70 8.24 14.10
C HIS A 77 -33.67 8.49 15.28
N LYS A 78 -33.17 9.07 16.38
CA LYS A 78 -34.00 9.70 17.42
C LYS A 78 -34.32 11.15 17.06
#